data_AF-A0A1M2ZFT5-F1
#
_entry.id   AF-A0A1M2ZFT5-F1
#
_cell.length_a   1.000
_cell.length_b   1.000
_cell.length_c   1.000
_cell.angle_alpha   90.00
_cell.angle_beta   90.00
_cell.angle_gamma   90.00
#
_symmetry.space_group_name_H-M   'P 1'
#
loop_
_entity.id
_entity.type
_entity.pdbx_description
1 polymer ?
#
loop_
_entity_poly.entity_id
_entity_poly.type
_entity_poly.pdbx_seq_one_letter_code
_entity_poly.pdbx_strand_id
1 'polypeptide(L)'
;MNKITKRSDLINRKKKKGFTLIELIVVIAILGILAAILVPSMLGILNQAHGSTDNANARAIYSASVAAASRLSAANKTVDDTTVENEALLILGAGFDGDTFVVNVDEATGAVTGITYTPPGGTRDPINYPTEEATTTA
;
A
#
# COMPACT_ATOMS: atom_id res chain seq x y z
N MET A 1 68.09 51.35 17.59
CA MET A 1 66.98 50.75 18.37
C MET A 1 65.86 50.42 17.38
N ASN A 2 65.55 49.14 17.17
CA ASN A 2 64.22 48.62 16.82
C ASN A 2 64.30 47.09 16.76
N LYS A 3 63.78 46.44 17.80
CA LYS A 3 63.61 44.99 17.90
C LYS A 3 62.48 44.58 16.95
N ILE A 4 62.80 43.91 15.85
CA ILE A 4 61.80 43.25 15.02
C ILE A 4 61.41 41.95 15.74
N THR A 5 60.27 41.99 16.40
CA THR A 5 59.66 40.90 17.15
C THR A 5 59.32 39.75 16.19
N LYS A 6 60.03 38.62 16.33
CA LYS A 6 59.66 37.32 15.73
C LYS A 6 58.24 36.97 16.20
N ARG A 7 57.23 37.24 15.37
CA ARG A 7 55.90 36.63 15.54
C ARG A 7 56.04 35.17 15.13
N SER A 8 56.25 34.30 16.11
CA SER A 8 56.03 32.88 15.93
C SER A 8 54.54 32.69 15.66
N ASP A 9 54.16 32.60 14.40
CA ASP A 9 52.87 32.05 14.00
C ASP A 9 52.83 30.61 14.49
N LEU A 10 52.31 30.45 15.71
CA LEU A 10 52.02 29.17 16.31
C LEU A 10 50.85 28.60 15.53
N ILE A 11 51.13 28.00 14.37
CA ILE A 11 50.16 27.22 13.60
C ILE A 11 49.73 26.09 14.53
N ASN A 12 48.61 26.34 15.20
CA ASN A 12 47.93 25.38 16.05
C ASN A 12 47.44 24.27 15.11
N ARG A 13 48.32 23.31 14.81
CA ARG A 13 48.01 22.08 14.08
C ARG A 13 47.05 21.28 14.95
N LYS A 14 45.77 21.65 14.94
CA LYS A 14 44.68 20.82 15.45
C LYS A 14 44.85 19.47 14.76
N LYS A 15 45.34 18.47 15.50
CA LYS A 15 45.49 17.11 15.02
C LYS A 15 44.10 16.68 14.54
N LYS A 16 43.92 16.59 13.22
CA LYS A 16 42.70 16.00 12.67
C LYS A 16 42.72 14.53 13.12
N LYS A 17 41.88 14.18 14.09
CA LYS A 17 41.60 12.78 14.41
C LYS A 17 40.91 12.20 13.17
N GLY A 18 41.65 11.45 12.37
CA GLY A 18 41.09 10.70 11.25
C GLY A 18 40.32 9.51 11.78
N PHE A 19 39.19 9.20 11.12
CA PHE A 19 38.45 7.97 11.34
C PHE A 19 39.32 6.78 10.96
N THR A 20 39.38 5.75 11.79
CA THR A 20 40.19 4.57 11.47
C THR A 20 39.46 3.68 10.47
N LEU A 21 40.19 3.06 9.53
CA LEU A 21 39.58 2.09 8.61
C LEU A 21 38.93 0.92 9.35
N ILE A 22 39.49 0.54 10.50
CA ILE A 22 38.93 -0.52 11.34
C ILE A 22 37.58 -0.13 11.95
N GLU A 23 37.40 1.12 12.39
CA GLU A 23 36.08 1.61 12.84
C GLU A 23 35.04 1.49 11.73
N LEU A 24 35.41 1.78 10.48
CA LEU A 24 34.48 1.65 9.36
C LEU A 24 34.11 0.19 9.09
N ILE A 25 35.09 -0.70 9.12
CA ILE A 25 34.90 -2.14 8.83
C ILE A 25 33.99 -2.79 9.87
N VAL A 26 34.17 -2.49 11.16
CA VAL A 26 33.32 -3.04 12.22
C VAL A 26 31.88 -2.54 12.10
N VAL A 27 31.68 -1.27 11.73
CA VAL A 27 30.34 -0.70 11.55
C VAL A 27 29.59 -1.37 10.41
N ILE A 28 30.20 -1.50 9.23
CA ILE A 28 29.53 -2.16 8.10
C ILE A 28 29.31 -3.66 8.35
N ALA A 29 30.17 -4.30 9.14
CA ALA A 29 29.97 -5.69 9.54
C ALA A 29 28.72 -5.86 10.42
N ILE A 30 28.52 -5.00 11.41
CA ILE A 30 27.31 -5.02 12.25
C ILE A 30 26.07 -4.64 11.43
N LEU A 31 26.15 -3.61 10.58
CA LEU A 31 25.05 -3.23 9.68
C LEU A 31 24.66 -4.38 8.73
N GLY A 32 25.63 -5.14 8.22
CA GLY A 32 25.39 -6.32 7.40
C GLY A 32 24.61 -7.42 8.12
N ILE A 33 24.95 -7.70 9.37
CA ILE A 33 24.24 -8.69 10.21
C ILE A 33 22.80 -8.24 10.48
N LEU A 34 22.61 -6.97 10.84
CA LEU A 34 21.27 -6.41 11.09
C LEU A 34 20.42 -6.41 9.82
N ALA A 35 20.98 -6.01 8.68
CA ALA A 35 20.29 -5.98 7.40
C ALA A 35 19.85 -7.38 6.95
N ALA A 36 20.68 -8.41 7.16
CA ALA A 36 20.36 -9.79 6.81
C ALA A 36 19.10 -10.32 7.52
N ILE A 37 18.84 -9.90 8.76
CA ILE A 37 17.66 -10.31 9.52
C ILE A 37 16.46 -9.38 9.24
N LEU A 38 16.73 -8.10 9.05
CA LEU A 38 15.69 -7.07 8.88
C LEU A 38 14.97 -7.16 7.52
N VAL A 39 15.72 -7.36 6.43
CA VAL A 39 15.16 -7.39 5.07
C VAL A 39 14.05 -8.45 4.89
N PRO A 40 14.22 -9.74 5.24
CA PRO A 40 13.17 -10.73 5.06
C PRO A 40 11.94 -10.44 5.93
N SER A 41 12.13 -9.94 7.16
CA SER A 41 11.03 -9.58 8.06
C SER A 41 10.18 -8.42 7.49
N MET A 42 10.83 -7.42 6.89
CA MET A 42 10.13 -6.26 6.33
C MET A 42 9.26 -6.64 5.12
N LEU A 43 9.73 -7.54 4.26
CA LEU A 43 8.96 -7.99 3.08
C LEU A 43 7.63 -8.67 3.47
N GLY A 44 7.62 -9.48 4.53
CA GLY A 44 6.42 -10.13 5.03
C GLY A 44 5.39 -9.15 5.60
N ILE A 45 5.84 -8.07 6.25
CA ILE A 45 4.95 -7.04 6.81
C ILE A 45 4.27 -6.23 5.70
N LEU A 46 5.01 -5.88 4.64
CA LEU A 46 4.46 -5.15 3.50
C LEU A 46 3.36 -5.96 2.78
N ASN A 47 3.59 -7.26 2.58
CA ASN A 47 2.59 -8.12 1.94
C ASN A 47 1.29 -8.21 2.76
N GLN A 48 1.41 -8.33 4.08
CA GLN A 48 0.27 -8.35 4.99
C GLN A 48 -0.46 -7.00 5.04
N ALA A 49 0.27 -5.89 5.13
CA ALA A 49 -0.31 -4.54 5.15
C ALA A 49 -1.09 -4.24 3.86
N HIS A 50 -0.54 -4.62 2.71
CA HIS A 50 -1.26 -4.52 1.45
C HIS A 50 -2.49 -5.44 1.44
N GLY A 51 -2.37 -6.69 1.92
CA GLY A 51 -3.49 -7.64 1.93
C GLY A 51 -4.66 -7.19 2.81
N SER A 52 -4.38 -6.55 3.96
CA SER A 52 -5.42 -5.95 4.80
C SER A 52 -6.07 -4.73 4.14
N THR A 53 -5.29 -3.92 3.42
CA THR A 53 -5.80 -2.74 2.71
C THR A 53 -6.68 -3.17 1.54
N ASP A 54 -6.24 -4.14 0.76
CA ASP A 54 -6.97 -4.70 -0.38
C ASP A 54 -8.32 -5.30 0.05
N ASN A 55 -8.35 -6.06 1.17
CA ASN A 55 -9.60 -6.59 1.72
C ASN A 55 -10.55 -5.48 2.20
N ALA A 56 -10.00 -4.43 2.82
CA ALA A 56 -10.80 -3.27 3.23
C ALA A 56 -11.40 -2.55 2.02
N ASN A 57 -10.62 -2.38 0.95
CA ASN A 57 -11.05 -1.81 -0.31
C ASN A 57 -12.17 -2.65 -0.95
N ALA A 58 -11.99 -3.97 -1.07
CA ALA A 58 -13.01 -4.86 -1.60
C ALA A 58 -14.34 -4.75 -0.83
N ARG A 59 -14.29 -4.73 0.50
CA ARG A 59 -15.49 -4.55 1.33
C ARG A 59 -16.15 -3.18 1.12
N ALA A 60 -15.36 -2.11 1.01
CA ALA A 60 -15.87 -0.77 0.76
C ALA A 60 -16.56 -0.68 -0.61
N ILE A 61 -15.95 -1.25 -1.64
CA ILE A 61 -16.49 -1.30 -3.00
C ILE A 61 -17.80 -2.10 -3.04
N TYR A 62 -17.86 -3.25 -2.37
CA TYR A 62 -19.10 -4.03 -2.29
C TYR A 62 -20.23 -3.24 -1.63
N SER A 63 -19.94 -2.59 -0.50
CA SER A 63 -20.93 -1.73 0.17
C SER A 63 -21.41 -0.59 -0.71
N ALA A 64 -20.50 0.03 -1.49
CA ALA A 64 -20.87 1.07 -2.44
C ALA A 64 -21.70 0.53 -3.60
N SER A 65 -21.40 -0.68 -4.08
CA SER A 65 -22.14 -1.36 -5.14
C SER A 65 -23.57 -1.68 -4.71
N VAL A 66 -23.76 -2.18 -3.49
CA VAL A 66 -25.10 -2.40 -2.92
C VAL A 66 -25.88 -1.09 -2.80
N ALA A 67 -25.22 -0.01 -2.36
CA ALA A 67 -25.84 1.31 -2.29
C ALA A 67 -26.18 1.86 -3.69
N ALA A 68 -25.33 1.63 -4.69
CA ALA A 68 -25.55 1.99 -6.08
C ALA A 68 -26.77 1.26 -6.66
N ALA A 69 -26.85 -0.07 -6.50
CA ALA A 69 -27.99 -0.86 -6.94
C ALA A 69 -29.31 -0.40 -6.30
N SER A 70 -29.27 -0.04 -5.01
CA SER A 70 -30.44 0.53 -4.31
C SER A 70 -30.86 1.88 -4.89
N ARG A 71 -29.92 2.78 -5.22
CA ARG A 71 -30.21 4.08 -5.84
C ARG A 71 -30.77 3.93 -7.25
N LEU A 72 -30.21 3.02 -8.04
CA LEU A 72 -30.68 2.75 -9.40
C LEU A 72 -32.11 2.19 -9.38
N SER A 73 -32.38 1.23 -8.50
CA SER A 73 -33.72 0.70 -8.26
C SER A 73 -34.71 1.81 -7.85
N ALA A 74 -34.34 2.68 -6.91
CA ALA A 74 -35.19 3.78 -6.46
C ALA A 74 -35.43 4.83 -7.56
N ALA A 75 -34.49 5.01 -8.48
CA ALA A 75 -34.62 5.89 -9.63
C ALA A 75 -35.29 5.23 -10.85
N ASN A 76 -35.75 3.97 -10.71
CA ASN A 76 -36.33 3.18 -11.81
C ASN A 76 -35.41 3.10 -13.04
N LYS A 77 -34.10 3.00 -12.79
CA LYS A 77 -33.06 2.77 -13.80
C LYS A 77 -32.69 1.28 -13.86
N THR A 78 -32.05 0.87 -14.95
CA THR A 78 -31.51 -0.49 -15.10
C THR A 78 -30.48 -0.78 -14.00
N VAL A 79 -30.55 -1.99 -13.46
CA VAL A 79 -29.63 -2.51 -12.44
C VAL A 79 -28.87 -3.69 -13.05
N ASP A 80 -27.85 -3.36 -13.85
CA ASP A 80 -26.91 -4.29 -14.46
C ASP A 80 -25.49 -4.04 -13.93
N ASP A 81 -24.58 -4.98 -14.16
CA ASP A 81 -23.19 -4.96 -13.68
C ASP A 81 -22.50 -3.62 -13.96
N THR A 82 -22.55 -3.18 -15.22
CA THR A 82 -21.83 -1.98 -15.67
C THR A 82 -22.43 -0.70 -15.08
N THR A 83 -23.76 -0.60 -14.99
CA THR A 83 -24.44 0.58 -14.46
C THR A 83 -24.21 0.69 -12.96
N VAL A 84 -24.27 -0.42 -12.24
CA VAL A 84 -23.96 -0.47 -10.80
C VAL A 84 -22.49 -0.12 -10.56
N GLU A 85 -21.56 -0.64 -11.36
CA GLU A 85 -20.13 -0.32 -11.25
C GLU A 85 -19.85 1.18 -11.40
N ASN A 86 -20.43 1.83 -12.42
CA ASN A 86 -20.26 3.26 -12.65
C ASN A 86 -20.85 4.13 -11.52
N GLU A 87 -22.03 3.77 -11.01
CA GLU A 87 -22.64 4.48 -9.88
C GLU A 87 -21.88 4.21 -8.57
N ALA A 88 -21.34 3.01 -8.39
CA ALA A 88 -20.47 2.69 -7.26
C ALA A 88 -19.19 3.54 -7.29
N LEU A 89 -18.58 3.71 -8.46
CA LEU A 89 -17.42 4.59 -8.65
C LEU A 89 -17.74 6.04 -8.26
N LEU A 90 -18.94 6.53 -8.63
CA LEU A 90 -19.39 7.87 -8.21
C LEU A 90 -19.57 7.99 -6.70
N ILE A 91 -20.07 6.94 -6.03
CA ILE A 91 -20.24 6.90 -4.56
C ILE A 91 -18.90 6.89 -3.84
N LEU A 92 -17.94 6.15 -4.37
CA LEU A 92 -16.61 5.95 -3.80
C LEU A 92 -15.71 7.18 -3.96
N GLY A 93 -15.87 7.95 -5.05
CA GLY A 93 -15.02 9.09 -5.37
C GLY A 93 -13.60 8.69 -5.81
N ALA A 94 -12.66 9.65 -5.81
CA ALA A 94 -11.31 9.50 -6.37
C ALA A 94 -10.32 8.74 -5.45
N GLY A 95 -10.74 7.62 -4.85
CA GLY A 95 -9.98 6.88 -3.82
C GLY A 95 -9.23 5.63 -4.29
N PHE A 96 -9.38 5.22 -5.56
CA PHE A 96 -9.00 3.89 -6.05
C PHE A 96 -8.09 3.98 -7.30
N ASP A 97 -7.12 4.89 -7.27
CA ASP A 97 -6.27 5.18 -8.43
C ASP A 97 -5.40 3.97 -8.80
N GLY A 98 -5.62 3.44 -10.02
CA GLY A 98 -4.94 2.25 -10.53
C GLY A 98 -5.57 0.91 -10.11
N ASP A 99 -6.55 0.93 -9.21
CA ASP A 99 -7.33 -0.26 -8.85
C ASP A 99 -8.44 -0.48 -9.88
N THR A 100 -8.79 -1.73 -10.16
CA THR A 100 -9.96 -2.06 -10.98
C THR A 100 -10.89 -2.97 -10.21
N PHE A 101 -12.19 -2.77 -10.32
CA PHE A 101 -13.17 -3.69 -9.75
C PHE A 101 -14.28 -3.98 -10.74
N VAL A 102 -14.82 -5.19 -10.68
CA VAL A 102 -15.98 -5.64 -11.45
C VAL A 102 -17.09 -5.97 -10.46
N VAL A 103 -18.32 -5.54 -10.75
CA VAL A 103 -19.50 -5.84 -9.93
C VAL A 103 -20.31 -6.94 -10.60
N ASN A 104 -20.78 -7.91 -9.80
CA ASN A 104 -21.72 -8.95 -10.24
C ASN A 104 -23.09 -8.67 -9.65
N VAL A 105 -24.09 -8.54 -10.52
CA VAL A 105 -25.48 -8.26 -10.20
C VAL A 105 -26.35 -9.39 -10.74
N ASP A 106 -27.27 -9.86 -9.93
CA ASP A 106 -28.37 -10.67 -10.43
C ASP A 106 -29.42 -9.74 -11.05
N GLU A 107 -29.41 -9.61 -12.36
CA GLU A 107 -30.30 -8.72 -13.12
C GLU A 107 -31.80 -9.05 -12.91
N ALA A 108 -32.15 -10.28 -12.53
CA ALA A 108 -33.54 -10.65 -12.26
C ALA A 108 -34.04 -10.03 -10.94
N THR A 109 -33.14 -9.84 -9.96
CA THR A 109 -33.47 -9.33 -8.63
C THR A 109 -32.94 -7.92 -8.37
N GLY A 110 -32.00 -7.44 -9.19
CA GLY A 110 -31.24 -6.21 -8.97
C GLY A 110 -30.27 -6.31 -7.77
N ALA A 111 -30.00 -7.51 -7.27
CA ALA A 111 -29.17 -7.71 -6.09
C ALA A 111 -27.68 -7.85 -6.48
N VAL A 112 -26.79 -7.16 -5.76
CA VAL A 112 -25.34 -7.33 -5.92
C VAL A 112 -24.92 -8.65 -5.26
N THR A 113 -24.50 -9.61 -6.08
CA THR A 113 -24.09 -10.96 -5.64
C THR A 113 -22.62 -11.01 -5.24
N GLY A 114 -21.80 -10.11 -5.78
CA GLY A 114 -20.40 -9.96 -5.39
C GLY A 114 -19.66 -8.91 -6.19
N ILE A 115 -18.37 -8.79 -5.92
CA ILE A 115 -17.42 -8.01 -6.68
C ILE A 115 -16.11 -8.79 -6.85
N THR A 116 -15.33 -8.41 -7.85
CA THR A 116 -13.93 -8.81 -8.02
C THR A 116 -13.07 -7.55 -8.00
N TYR A 117 -12.28 -7.37 -6.94
CA TYR A 117 -11.31 -6.27 -6.81
C TYR A 117 -9.92 -6.72 -7.26
N THR A 118 -9.30 -5.95 -8.14
CA THR A 118 -7.93 -6.17 -8.61
C THR A 118 -7.06 -5.01 -8.13
N PRO A 119 -6.06 -5.30 -7.27
CA PRO A 119 -5.12 -4.28 -6.76
C PRO A 119 -4.31 -3.62 -7.89
N PRO A 120 -3.70 -2.47 -7.60
CA PRO A 120 -3.03 -1.69 -8.63
C PRO A 120 -1.77 -2.40 -9.12
N GLY A 121 -1.54 -2.34 -10.42
CA GLY A 121 -0.36 -2.94 -11.06
C GLY A 121 -0.43 -4.45 -11.30
N GLY A 122 -1.57 -5.11 -11.04
CA GLY A 122 -1.87 -6.49 -11.51
C GLY A 122 -0.91 -7.58 -11.04
N THR A 123 -0.07 -7.30 -10.05
CA THR A 123 0.96 -8.22 -9.53
C THR A 123 0.45 -9.09 -8.38
N ARG A 124 -0.78 -8.84 -7.92
CA ARG A 124 -1.43 -9.50 -6.78
C ARG A 124 -2.73 -10.13 -7.27
N ASP A 125 -3.08 -11.29 -6.72
CA ASP A 125 -4.29 -12.00 -7.12
C ASP A 125 -5.54 -11.15 -6.83
N PRO A 126 -6.54 -11.17 -7.73
CA PRO A 126 -7.82 -10.51 -7.49
C PRO A 126 -8.54 -11.07 -6.26
N ILE A 127 -9.25 -10.20 -5.55
CA ILE A 127 -10.06 -10.53 -4.37
C ILE A 127 -11.53 -10.56 -4.77
N ASN A 128 -12.17 -11.70 -4.60
CA ASN A 128 -13.63 -11.82 -4.72
C ASN A 128 -14.28 -11.52 -3.37
N TYR A 129 -15.31 -10.66 -3.36
CA TYR A 129 -16.04 -10.29 -2.16
C TYR A 129 -17.56 -10.31 -2.39
N PRO A 130 -18.39 -10.88 -1.48
CA PRO A 130 -17.95 -11.65 -0.33
C PRO A 130 -17.17 -12.89 -0.79
N THR A 131 -16.08 -13.21 -0.10
CA THR A 131 -15.36 -14.47 -0.35
C THR A 131 -16.38 -15.58 -0.18
N GLU A 132 -16.49 -16.52 -1.12
CA GLU A 132 -17.31 -17.71 -0.93
C GLU A 132 -16.91 -18.38 0.39
N GLU A 133 -17.63 -18.08 1.47
CA GLU A 133 -17.51 -18.80 2.73
C GLU A 133 -18.05 -20.18 2.42
N ALA A 134 -17.15 -21.17 2.40
CA ALA A 134 -17.41 -22.59 2.57
C ALA A 134 -18.90 -22.95 2.49
N THR A 135 -19.38 -23.28 1.28
CA THR A 135 -20.54 -24.15 1.17
C THR A 135 -20.19 -25.41 1.95
N THR A 136 -20.77 -25.45 3.15
CA THR A 136 -20.80 -26.56 4.08
C THR A 136 -21.15 -27.82 3.29
N THR A 137 -20.16 -28.68 3.05
CA THR A 137 -20.43 -30.10 2.88
C THR A 137 -20.65 -30.64 4.30
N ALA A 138 -21.91 -30.59 4.72
CA ALA A 138 -22.45 -31.49 5.73
C ALA A 138 -22.57 -32.90 5.16
#